data_AF-A0A8U0V888-F1
#
_entry.id   AF-A0A8U0V888-F1
#
_cell.length_a   1.000
_cell.length_b   1.000
_cell.length_c   1.000
_cell.angle_alpha   90.00
_cell.angle_beta   90.00
_cell.angle_gamma   90.00
#
_symmetry.space_group_name_H-M   'P 1'
#
loop_
_entity.id
_entity.type
_entity.pdbx_description
1 polymer ?
#
loop_
_entity_poly.entity_id
_entity_poly.type
_entity_poly.pdbx_seq_one_letter_code
_entity_poly.pdbx_strand_id
1 'polypeptide(L)'
;MKLAHVILLHLCFCLSFCKLSAIKKTPQNDLVDKKCLTEKYTHLSCSKVFCQPWQKCIDGTCICKLPYQCPKNGTTVCSTNGKTYPTYCQQKSVECLRPESKFLNSGACTAQGQFGVSVKYGNTTSEGIVEVKLVDQDKEMFICKKTWSITEANVACLELGFQLGAFDIQKQFEFPENVSVNSTECLQVHCQGFETSLAECTFTKRRTRNDQDFAGVVCYTHNTAPPANDSFHCVNGKYIPQKRTCNGINDCGDLSDELCCTGCRGKSFFCKSGVCIPNKYKCNGEVDCITGEDEVGCEGNGNSEIKGHPEIIEETQFLTANMDEERKRIKSFLPKVSCGVKNSVPIRRKRVVGGKPARMGEFPWQVAIKEDKKIKCGGIYIGGCWVITAAHCLSVSKLYHYQIWASFLDSLNPEKEIIFHFANQIIIHEKYNGTTYENDIALIELKKHSNRKDCELPLSVPACVPWSPYLFRPNDKCIVSGWGREKDNQKVNLLKWGEVSLINNCSRFYPGRYYEKEMVCAGTEDGSIDACKGDSGGPLVCMDVNNVAYVWGVVSWGENCGSPEYPGVYTKVANYFDWISLHVGRSLISQHNV
;
A
#
# COMPACT_ATOMS: atom_id res chain seq x y z
N MET A 1 -29.92 -70.52 20.76
CA MET A 1 -30.15 -69.44 19.75
C MET A 1 -30.26 -68.04 20.38
N LYS A 2 -29.42 -67.66 21.36
CA LYS A 2 -29.37 -66.27 21.89
C LYS A 2 -27.96 -65.68 22.00
N LEU A 3 -26.92 -66.40 21.52
CA LEU A 3 -25.54 -65.90 21.50
C LEU A 3 -25.09 -65.43 20.10
N ALA A 4 -25.72 -65.95 19.04
CA ALA A 4 -25.36 -65.61 17.65
C ALA A 4 -25.90 -64.24 17.17
N HIS A 5 -26.94 -63.70 17.81
CA HIS A 5 -27.50 -62.39 17.44
C HIS A 5 -26.78 -61.19 18.07
N VAL A 6 -26.06 -61.39 19.18
CA VAL A 6 -25.31 -60.30 19.83
C VAL A 6 -23.98 -60.06 19.12
N ILE A 7 -23.36 -61.11 18.58
CA ILE A 7 -22.09 -61.02 17.85
C ILE A 7 -22.28 -60.37 16.46
N LEU A 8 -23.43 -60.61 15.79
CA LEU A 8 -23.70 -59.99 14.48
C LEU A 8 -23.98 -58.47 14.59
N LEU A 9 -24.60 -58.00 15.69
CA LEU A 9 -24.81 -56.56 15.92
C LEU A 9 -23.51 -55.83 16.31
N HIS A 10 -22.60 -56.48 17.05
CA HIS A 10 -21.30 -55.88 17.39
C HIS A 10 -20.32 -55.82 16.21
N LEU A 11 -20.36 -56.79 15.29
CA LEU A 11 -19.56 -56.74 14.06
C LEU A 11 -20.10 -55.69 13.06
N CYS A 12 -21.41 -55.45 13.03
CA CYS A 12 -21.98 -54.38 12.19
C CYS A 12 -21.67 -52.97 12.75
N PHE A 13 -21.61 -52.81 14.09
CA PHE A 13 -21.21 -51.54 14.70
C PHE A 13 -19.69 -51.27 14.58
N CYS A 14 -18.83 -52.29 14.60
CA CYS A 14 -17.39 -52.10 14.39
C CYS A 14 -17.00 -51.87 12.91
N LEU A 15 -17.76 -52.38 11.94
CA LEU A 15 -17.51 -52.14 10.51
C LEU A 15 -18.09 -50.82 9.98
N SER A 16 -19.06 -50.21 10.69
CA SER A 16 -19.59 -48.89 10.36
C SER A 16 -18.79 -47.72 10.96
N PHE A 17 -17.91 -47.99 11.94
CA PHE A 17 -17.00 -46.99 12.52
C PHE A 17 -15.56 -47.04 11.98
N CYS A 18 -15.27 -47.94 11.03
CA CYS A 18 -13.95 -48.07 10.40
C CYS A 18 -13.87 -47.47 8.97
N LYS A 19 -14.77 -46.53 8.65
CA LYS A 19 -14.71 -45.66 7.47
C LYS A 19 -15.12 -44.24 7.87
N LEU A 20 -14.24 -43.52 8.56
CA LEU A 20 -14.07 -42.05 8.50
C LEU A 20 -13.09 -41.60 9.60
N SER A 21 -11.82 -41.99 9.52
CA SER A 21 -10.74 -41.17 10.09
C SER A 21 -9.50 -41.20 9.19
N ALA A 22 -9.73 -41.11 7.88
CA ALA A 22 -8.88 -40.19 7.14
C ALA A 22 -9.17 -38.81 7.74
N ILE A 23 -8.38 -38.43 8.74
CA ILE A 23 -8.17 -37.02 9.07
C ILE A 23 -7.74 -36.43 7.74
N LYS A 24 -8.69 -35.89 6.98
CA LYS A 24 -8.40 -34.84 6.03
C LYS A 24 -7.61 -33.87 6.87
N LYS A 25 -6.29 -33.82 6.66
CA LYS A 25 -5.51 -32.63 6.97
C LYS A 25 -6.41 -31.51 6.48
N THR A 26 -6.98 -30.73 7.39
CA THR A 26 -7.53 -29.43 7.06
C THR A 26 -6.50 -28.82 6.12
N PRO A 27 -6.85 -28.45 4.89
CA PRO A 27 -5.87 -27.86 3.99
C PRO A 27 -5.30 -26.71 4.80
N GLN A 28 -4.01 -26.77 5.08
CA GLN A 28 -3.32 -25.71 5.80
C GLN A 28 -3.60 -24.47 4.97
N ASN A 29 -4.51 -23.60 5.46
CA ASN A 29 -5.16 -22.59 4.63
C ASN A 29 -4.06 -21.84 3.88
N ASP A 30 -4.04 -21.97 2.56
CA ASP A 30 -3.06 -21.30 1.72
C ASP A 30 -3.42 -19.82 1.75
N LEU A 31 -2.79 -19.10 2.69
CA LEU A 31 -3.06 -17.68 2.96
C LEU A 31 -2.43 -16.77 1.89
N VAL A 32 -1.86 -17.35 0.84
CA VAL A 32 -1.16 -16.62 -0.22
C VAL A 32 -2.03 -16.57 -1.48
N ASP A 33 -2.16 -15.38 -2.07
CA ASP A 33 -2.84 -15.18 -3.33
C ASP A 33 -1.92 -15.53 -4.51
N LYS A 34 -2.19 -16.67 -5.15
CA LYS A 34 -1.42 -17.18 -6.29
C LYS A 34 -1.38 -16.24 -7.49
N LYS A 35 -2.43 -15.44 -7.71
CA LYS A 35 -2.45 -14.47 -8.81
C LYS A 35 -1.56 -13.28 -8.50
N CYS A 36 -1.50 -12.85 -7.24
CA CYS A 36 -0.61 -11.80 -6.80
C CYS A 36 0.87 -12.21 -6.91
N LEU A 37 1.20 -13.49 -6.66
CA LEU A 37 2.57 -13.99 -6.74
C LEU A 37 3.20 -13.90 -8.15
N THR A 38 2.39 -13.91 -9.22
CA THR A 38 2.94 -13.78 -10.59
C THR A 38 3.52 -12.39 -10.85
N GLU A 39 3.07 -11.39 -10.11
CA GLU A 39 3.55 -10.00 -10.21
C GLU A 39 4.87 -9.77 -9.45
N LYS A 40 5.30 -10.72 -8.60
CA LYS A 40 6.57 -10.67 -7.85
C LYS A 40 6.79 -9.35 -7.09
N TYR A 41 5.80 -8.93 -6.30
CA TYR A 41 5.90 -7.72 -5.50
C TYR A 41 6.98 -7.79 -4.42
N THR A 42 7.66 -6.66 -4.19
CA THR A 42 8.66 -6.46 -3.14
C THR A 42 8.41 -5.15 -2.41
N HIS A 43 9.26 -4.78 -1.45
CA HIS A 43 9.26 -3.48 -0.80
C HIS A 43 9.42 -2.29 -1.77
N LEU A 44 9.85 -2.53 -3.02
CA LEU A 44 9.90 -1.52 -4.08
C LEU A 44 8.60 -1.42 -4.89
N SER A 45 7.58 -2.22 -4.60
CA SER A 45 6.33 -2.23 -5.36
C SER A 45 5.31 -1.25 -4.75
N CYS A 46 5.21 -0.05 -5.32
CA CYS A 46 4.34 1.00 -4.79
C CYS A 46 2.84 0.72 -4.93
N SER A 47 2.48 -0.30 -5.72
CA SER A 47 1.11 -0.82 -5.74
C SER A 47 0.70 -1.48 -4.42
N LYS A 48 1.66 -1.92 -3.58
CA LYS A 48 1.37 -2.63 -2.33
C LYS A 48 1.80 -1.89 -1.08
N VAL A 49 2.92 -1.17 -1.15
CA VAL A 49 3.52 -0.46 -0.02
C VAL A 49 3.85 0.99 -0.38
N PHE A 50 4.05 1.83 0.62
CA PHE A 50 4.59 3.17 0.39
C PHE A 50 6.09 3.11 0.09
N CYS A 51 6.55 3.94 -0.84
CA CYS A 51 7.98 4.10 -1.09
C CYS A 51 8.67 4.77 0.10
N GLN A 52 9.98 4.56 0.22
CA GLN A 52 10.78 5.27 1.20
C GLN A 52 10.87 6.77 0.87
N PRO A 53 11.17 7.66 1.84
CA PRO A 53 11.13 9.11 1.63
C PRO A 53 12.06 9.61 0.51
N TRP A 54 13.19 8.93 0.32
CA TRP A 54 14.18 9.18 -0.73
C TRP A 54 13.85 8.48 -2.07
N GLN A 55 12.65 7.93 -2.22
CA GLN A 55 12.13 7.28 -3.42
C GLN A 55 10.79 7.90 -3.88
N LYS A 56 10.42 7.67 -5.13
CA LYS A 56 9.13 8.02 -5.75
C LYS A 56 8.58 6.84 -6.57
N CYS A 57 7.26 6.73 -6.71
CA CYS A 57 6.60 5.58 -7.34
C CYS A 57 6.39 5.77 -8.85
N ILE A 58 7.29 5.33 -9.74
CA ILE A 58 7.08 5.38 -11.19
C ILE A 58 6.72 4.00 -11.73
N ASP A 59 5.63 3.89 -12.51
CA ASP A 59 5.21 2.66 -13.19
C ASP A 59 5.09 1.46 -12.22
N GLY A 60 4.44 1.70 -11.06
CA GLY A 60 4.28 0.68 -10.02
C GLY A 60 5.55 0.35 -9.22
N THR A 61 6.68 1.03 -9.48
CA THR A 61 7.97 0.76 -8.84
C THR A 61 8.55 1.99 -8.12
N CYS A 62 9.09 1.79 -6.92
CA CYS A 62 9.79 2.81 -6.16
C CYS A 62 11.19 3.01 -6.73
N ILE A 63 11.41 4.16 -7.36
CA ILE A 63 12.69 4.56 -7.91
C ILE A 63 13.32 5.67 -7.06
N CYS A 64 14.65 5.75 -7.11
CA CYS A 64 15.40 6.74 -6.34
C CYS A 64 15.05 8.17 -6.76
N LYS A 65 14.85 9.04 -5.77
CA LYS A 65 14.84 10.49 -5.98
C LYS A 65 16.27 10.98 -6.17
N LEU A 66 16.42 12.12 -6.84
CA LEU A 66 17.69 12.84 -6.85
C LEU A 66 17.88 13.57 -5.51
N PRO A 67 19.11 13.75 -5.00
CA PRO A 67 19.32 14.28 -3.65
C PRO A 67 18.69 15.66 -3.43
N TYR A 68 18.64 16.51 -4.46
CA TYR A 68 18.02 17.83 -4.36
C TYR A 68 16.49 17.81 -4.24
N GLN A 69 15.84 16.67 -4.50
CA GLN A 69 14.39 16.49 -4.34
C GLN A 69 14.00 16.12 -2.91
N CYS A 70 14.97 15.79 -2.05
CA CYS A 70 14.75 15.56 -0.63
C CYS A 70 14.47 16.87 0.12
N PRO A 71 13.70 16.81 1.23
CA PRO A 71 13.59 17.92 2.16
C PRO A 71 14.97 18.39 2.66
N LYS A 72 15.13 19.72 2.78
CA LYS A 72 16.39 20.34 3.23
C LYS A 72 16.52 20.42 4.75
N ASN A 73 15.44 20.18 5.48
CA ASN A 73 15.44 20.18 6.93
C ASN A 73 15.84 18.78 7.42
N GLY A 74 16.85 18.71 8.29
CA GLY A 74 17.33 17.45 8.86
C GLY A 74 18.67 17.65 9.57
N THR A 75 19.21 16.56 10.11
CA THR A 75 20.55 16.51 10.70
C THR A 75 21.59 16.01 9.70
N THR A 76 22.83 16.48 9.84
CA THR A 76 23.95 16.01 9.03
C THR A 76 24.24 14.54 9.29
N VAL A 77 24.64 13.80 8.27
CA VAL A 77 25.01 12.37 8.38
C VAL A 77 26.29 12.08 7.63
N CYS A 78 26.98 11.02 8.03
CA CYS A 78 28.17 10.52 7.36
C CYS A 78 27.92 9.20 6.63
N SER A 79 28.69 8.96 5.58
CA SER A 79 28.69 7.70 4.81
C SER A 79 30.05 7.02 4.84
N THR A 80 30.08 5.75 4.47
CA THR A 80 31.28 4.88 4.48
C THR A 80 32.44 5.38 3.63
N ASN A 81 32.20 6.24 2.65
CA ASN A 81 33.25 6.85 1.82
C ASN A 81 33.86 8.13 2.44
N GLY A 82 33.53 8.45 3.70
CA GLY A 82 34.03 9.63 4.41
C GLY A 82 33.38 10.94 3.98
N LYS A 83 32.26 10.90 3.25
CA LYS A 83 31.53 12.10 2.84
C LYS A 83 30.38 12.42 3.79
N THR A 84 30.35 13.67 4.24
CA THR A 84 29.24 14.25 5.01
C THR A 84 28.13 14.75 4.09
N TYR A 85 26.88 14.42 4.42
CA TYR A 85 25.68 14.89 3.75
C TYR A 85 24.87 15.82 4.66
N PRO A 86 24.20 16.85 4.11
CA PRO A 86 23.34 17.77 4.87
C PRO A 86 22.19 17.09 5.62
N THR A 87 21.56 16.07 5.02
CA THR A 87 20.42 15.36 5.60
C THR A 87 20.50 13.86 5.32
N TYR A 88 19.85 13.06 6.17
CA TYR A 88 19.73 11.62 5.99
C TYR A 88 19.07 11.23 4.64
N CYS A 89 18.02 11.93 4.23
CA CYS A 89 17.35 11.70 2.94
C CYS A 89 18.32 11.81 1.75
N GLN A 90 19.22 12.80 1.78
CA GLN A 90 20.18 13.00 0.70
C GLN A 90 21.20 11.87 0.63
N GLN A 91 21.72 11.40 1.77
CA GLN A 91 22.64 10.26 1.79
C GLN A 91 21.96 9.00 1.27
N LYS A 92 20.76 8.65 1.76
CA LYS A 92 20.00 7.48 1.28
C LYS A 92 19.56 7.60 -0.19
N SER A 93 19.28 8.80 -0.66
CA SER A 93 19.01 9.07 -2.09
C SER A 93 20.25 8.79 -2.95
N VAL A 94 21.44 9.21 -2.53
CA VAL A 94 22.69 8.88 -3.23
C VAL A 94 22.98 7.38 -3.15
N GLU A 95 22.79 6.75 -1.99
CA GLU A 95 22.98 5.32 -1.81
C GLU A 95 22.06 4.48 -2.72
N CYS A 96 20.80 4.89 -2.87
CA CYS A 96 19.86 4.29 -3.80
C CYS A 96 20.37 4.37 -5.26
N LEU A 97 20.99 5.51 -5.64
CA LEU A 97 21.58 5.69 -6.97
C LEU A 97 22.93 5.00 -7.13
N ARG A 98 23.68 4.84 -6.04
CA ARG A 98 25.06 4.32 -5.95
C ARG A 98 25.21 3.50 -4.67
N PRO A 99 25.00 2.16 -4.75
CA PRO A 99 24.94 1.29 -3.56
C PRO A 99 26.20 1.23 -2.68
N GLU A 100 27.32 1.78 -3.13
CA GLU A 100 28.59 1.76 -2.40
C GLU A 100 28.62 2.71 -1.19
N SER A 101 27.81 3.78 -1.20
CA SER A 101 27.86 4.83 -0.17
C SER A 101 26.88 4.59 0.97
N LYS A 102 27.11 3.53 1.74
CA LYS A 102 26.29 3.16 2.91
C LYS A 102 26.36 4.19 4.03
N PHE A 103 25.35 4.20 4.91
CA PHE A 103 25.33 5.00 6.13
C PHE A 103 26.42 4.54 7.10
N LEU A 104 27.04 5.49 7.82
CA LEU A 104 28.09 5.19 8.81
C LEU A 104 27.72 5.68 10.22
N ASN A 105 27.48 6.98 10.39
CA ASN A 105 27.07 7.56 11.66
C ASN A 105 26.26 8.85 11.47
N SER A 106 25.51 9.19 12.51
CA SER A 106 24.82 10.49 12.60
C SER A 106 25.83 11.58 12.97
N GLY A 107 25.71 12.75 12.34
CA GLY A 107 26.68 13.85 12.48
C GLY A 107 27.68 13.95 11.33
N ALA A 108 28.72 14.74 11.54
CA ALA A 108 29.82 14.89 10.58
C ALA A 108 30.76 13.67 10.63
N CYS A 109 31.40 13.36 9.50
CA CYS A 109 32.38 12.28 9.43
C CYS A 109 33.58 12.52 10.36
N THR A 110 33.98 11.48 11.09
CA THR A 110 35.19 11.46 11.92
C THR A 110 36.33 10.77 11.16
N ALA A 111 37.57 11.22 11.35
CA ALA A 111 38.73 10.70 10.60
C ALA A 111 39.14 9.26 10.97
N GLN A 112 38.62 8.73 12.09
CA GLN A 112 38.98 7.42 12.65
C GLN A 112 37.78 6.49 12.86
N GLY A 113 36.56 6.97 12.64
CA GLY A 113 35.35 6.22 12.90
C GLY A 113 35.15 5.08 11.90
N GLN A 114 35.24 3.83 12.38
CA GLN A 114 34.95 2.64 11.58
C GLN A 114 33.84 1.83 12.25
N PHE A 115 32.78 1.56 11.51
CA PHE A 115 31.76 0.59 11.87
C PHE A 115 32.15 -0.78 11.31
N GLY A 116 32.00 -1.83 12.11
CA GLY A 116 32.36 -3.18 11.69
C GLY A 116 31.38 -4.21 12.24
N VAL A 117 31.03 -5.19 11.39
CA VAL A 117 30.25 -6.36 11.78
C VAL A 117 31.08 -7.59 11.43
N SER A 118 31.22 -8.50 12.38
CA SER A 118 31.92 -9.76 12.16
C SER A 118 31.19 -10.92 12.83
N VAL A 119 31.51 -12.14 12.39
CA VAL A 119 30.93 -13.36 12.91
C VAL A 119 32.05 -14.24 13.44
N LYS A 120 31.92 -14.69 14.69
CA LYS A 120 32.91 -15.53 15.37
C LYS A 120 32.34 -16.89 15.74
N TYR A 121 33.21 -17.85 16.03
CA TYR A 121 32.83 -19.18 16.54
C TYR A 121 31.90 -20.00 15.62
N GLY A 122 31.87 -19.67 14.33
CA GLY A 122 31.21 -20.49 13.32
C GLY A 122 32.18 -21.44 12.63
N ASN A 123 31.64 -22.55 12.10
CA ASN A 123 32.42 -23.50 11.31
C ASN A 123 32.71 -22.99 9.88
N THR A 124 31.91 -22.05 9.40
CA THR A 124 32.04 -21.43 8.08
C THR A 124 31.97 -19.91 8.20
N THR A 125 32.33 -19.19 7.13
CA THR A 125 32.27 -17.72 7.10
C THR A 125 30.83 -17.17 7.06
N SER A 126 29.83 -18.02 6.80
CA SER A 126 28.42 -17.65 6.72
C SER A 126 27.64 -17.91 8.01
N GLU A 127 28.29 -18.36 9.08
CA GLU A 127 27.60 -18.66 10.34
C GLU A 127 28.44 -18.33 11.56
N GLY A 128 27.79 -18.14 12.70
CA GLY A 128 28.41 -17.95 14.01
C GLY A 128 27.71 -16.89 14.85
N ILE A 129 28.42 -16.39 15.87
CA ILE A 129 27.94 -15.38 16.81
C ILE A 129 28.30 -13.98 16.31
N VAL A 130 27.34 -13.07 16.36
CA VAL A 130 27.49 -11.70 15.83
C VAL A 130 28.23 -10.80 16.81
N GLU A 131 29.32 -10.20 16.34
CA GLU A 131 30.07 -9.13 17.00
C GLU A 131 29.96 -7.83 16.22
N VAL A 132 29.79 -6.71 16.92
CA VAL A 132 29.68 -5.38 16.35
C VAL A 132 30.68 -4.43 16.99
N LYS A 133 31.38 -3.67 16.14
CA LYS A 133 32.20 -2.52 16.51
C LYS A 133 31.45 -1.24 16.12
N LEU A 134 31.03 -0.46 17.12
CA LEU A 134 30.38 0.82 16.91
C LEU A 134 31.40 1.91 16.56
N VAL A 135 30.99 2.94 15.82
CA VAL A 135 31.87 4.02 15.34
C VAL A 135 32.56 4.77 16.49
N ASP A 136 31.84 4.98 17.59
CA ASP A 136 32.33 5.74 18.76
C ASP A 136 32.99 4.86 19.82
N GLN A 137 33.18 3.56 19.56
CA GLN A 137 33.73 2.61 20.53
C GLN A 137 34.81 1.72 19.92
N ASP A 138 35.95 1.62 20.60
CA ASP A 138 37.03 0.73 20.17
C ASP A 138 36.77 -0.75 20.50
N LYS A 139 35.85 -1.03 21.42
CA LYS A 139 35.55 -2.39 21.91
C LYS A 139 34.48 -3.06 21.05
N GLU A 140 34.79 -4.25 20.55
CA GLU A 140 33.81 -5.17 19.94
C GLU A 140 32.89 -5.75 21.02
N MET A 141 31.58 -5.76 20.75
CA MET A 141 30.57 -6.28 21.66
C MET A 141 29.62 -7.25 20.94
N PHE A 142 29.13 -8.22 21.71
CA PHE A 142 28.15 -9.20 21.23
C PHE A 142 26.73 -8.66 21.26
N ILE A 143 25.87 -9.23 20.41
CA ILE A 143 24.44 -8.91 20.39
C ILE A 143 23.63 -9.83 21.32
N CYS A 144 22.63 -9.26 22.00
CA CYS A 144 21.74 -10.00 22.89
C CYS A 144 20.78 -10.92 22.11
N LYS A 145 20.70 -12.21 22.47
CA LYS A 145 19.80 -13.18 21.82
C LYS A 145 18.31 -12.88 21.99
N LYS A 146 17.89 -12.36 23.15
CA LYS A 146 16.46 -12.17 23.50
C LYS A 146 15.72 -11.19 22.58
N THR A 147 16.45 -10.24 22.01
CA THR A 147 15.90 -9.16 21.16
C THR A 147 16.26 -9.37 19.69
N TRP A 148 16.96 -10.46 19.37
CA TRP A 148 17.40 -10.77 18.03
C TRP A 148 16.29 -11.46 17.24
N SER A 149 15.96 -10.91 16.08
CA SER A 149 14.97 -11.48 15.18
C SER A 149 15.51 -11.61 13.76
N ILE A 150 14.72 -12.21 12.88
CA ILE A 150 15.11 -12.39 11.47
C ILE A 150 15.26 -11.04 10.75
N THR A 151 14.59 -9.97 11.24
CA THR A 151 14.69 -8.64 10.62
C THR A 151 16.08 -8.05 10.80
N GLU A 152 16.62 -8.04 12.01
CA GLU A 152 18.00 -7.60 12.26
C GLU A 152 19.01 -8.54 11.59
N ALA A 153 18.74 -9.85 11.59
CA ALA A 153 19.63 -10.84 10.98
C ALA A 153 19.75 -10.68 9.45
N ASN A 154 18.66 -10.32 8.76
CA ASN A 154 18.69 -10.03 7.32
C ASN A 154 19.63 -8.85 7.02
N VAL A 155 19.56 -7.77 7.80
CA VAL A 155 20.43 -6.59 7.67
C VAL A 155 21.89 -6.94 8.01
N ALA A 156 22.11 -7.74 9.06
CA ALA A 156 23.45 -8.21 9.43
C ALA A 156 24.12 -9.01 8.32
N CYS A 157 23.40 -9.97 7.74
CA CYS A 157 23.90 -10.77 6.63
C CYS A 157 24.15 -9.92 5.36
N LEU A 158 23.31 -8.92 5.12
CA LEU A 158 23.51 -7.97 4.02
C LEU A 158 24.81 -7.17 4.19
N GLU A 159 25.13 -6.73 5.42
CA GLU A 159 26.38 -6.05 5.74
C GLU A 159 27.61 -6.97 5.56
N LEU A 160 27.47 -8.26 5.92
CA LEU A 160 28.50 -9.28 5.73
C LEU A 160 28.68 -9.71 4.26
N GLY A 161 27.90 -9.16 3.32
CA GLY A 161 27.99 -9.42 1.88
C GLY A 161 27.00 -10.46 1.34
N PHE A 162 26.16 -11.05 2.17
CA PHE A 162 25.14 -12.02 1.77
C PHE A 162 23.83 -11.33 1.36
N GLN A 163 23.67 -11.08 0.06
CA GLN A 163 22.54 -10.33 -0.52
C GLN A 163 21.16 -10.94 -0.26
N LEU A 164 21.08 -12.26 0.01
CA LEU A 164 19.82 -12.98 0.27
C LEU A 164 19.37 -12.88 1.74
N GLY A 165 20.17 -12.26 2.61
CA GLY A 165 19.90 -12.11 4.03
C GLY A 165 20.15 -13.39 4.83
N ALA A 166 19.45 -13.51 5.96
CA ALA A 166 19.60 -14.62 6.88
C ALA A 166 18.72 -15.82 6.49
N PHE A 167 19.22 -17.01 6.81
CA PHE A 167 18.51 -18.29 6.71
C PHE A 167 17.95 -18.72 8.08
N ASP A 168 18.78 -18.68 9.11
CA ASP A 168 18.41 -19.09 10.46
C ASP A 168 19.09 -18.23 11.54
N ILE A 169 18.42 -18.12 12.68
CA ILE A 169 18.87 -17.42 13.89
C ILE A 169 18.80 -18.32 15.13
N GLN A 170 18.26 -19.54 15.01
CA GLN A 170 18.03 -20.44 16.13
C GLN A 170 19.20 -21.40 16.37
N LYS A 171 20.08 -21.59 15.39
CA LYS A 171 21.30 -22.39 15.53
C LYS A 171 22.13 -21.91 16.72
N GLN A 172 22.47 -22.86 17.61
CA GLN A 172 23.35 -22.61 18.75
C GLN A 172 24.80 -22.87 18.31
N PHE A 173 25.71 -22.01 18.76
CA PHE A 173 27.14 -22.13 18.52
C PHE A 173 27.83 -22.38 19.85
N GLU A 174 28.74 -23.34 19.88
CA GLU A 174 29.47 -23.71 21.09
C GLU A 174 30.64 -22.75 21.32
N PHE A 175 30.79 -22.27 22.56
CA PHE A 175 31.97 -21.52 22.98
C PHE A 175 33.12 -22.49 23.30
N PRO A 176 34.36 -22.22 22.90
CA PRO A 176 35.51 -22.97 23.39
C PRO A 176 35.61 -22.81 24.92
N GLU A 177 35.79 -23.93 25.66
CA GLU A 177 35.82 -23.97 27.14
C GLU A 177 36.85 -23.01 27.80
N ASN A 178 37.80 -22.48 27.03
CA ASN A 178 38.87 -21.59 27.50
C ASN A 178 38.59 -20.08 27.34
N VAL A 179 37.44 -19.67 26.83
CA VAL A 179 37.09 -18.25 26.67
C VAL A 179 36.10 -17.85 27.78
N SER A 180 36.61 -17.30 28.88
CA SER A 180 35.77 -16.59 29.84
C SER A 180 35.31 -15.27 29.22
N VAL A 181 34.11 -15.25 28.64
CA VAL A 181 33.47 -14.00 28.22
C VAL A 181 33.07 -13.26 29.49
N ASN A 182 34.02 -12.52 30.07
CA ASN A 182 33.85 -11.77 31.32
C ASN A 182 32.98 -10.50 31.12
N SER A 183 32.18 -10.44 30.05
CA SER A 183 31.30 -9.33 29.74
C SER A 183 29.85 -9.77 29.85
N THR A 184 29.24 -9.47 30.99
CA THR A 184 27.78 -9.49 31.21
C THR A 184 27.05 -8.40 30.41
N GLU A 185 27.71 -7.79 29.42
CA GLU A 185 27.22 -6.67 28.64
C GLU A 185 27.03 -7.10 27.19
N CYS A 186 25.83 -6.90 26.66
CA CYS A 186 25.50 -7.12 25.25
C CYS A 186 24.77 -5.91 24.68
N LEU A 187 24.79 -5.83 23.34
CA LEU A 187 24.06 -4.83 22.58
C LEU A 187 22.69 -5.35 22.20
N GLN A 188 21.65 -4.58 22.51
CA GLN A 188 20.33 -4.77 21.95
C GLN A 188 20.22 -3.93 20.68
N VAL A 189 19.83 -4.57 19.58
CA VAL A 189 19.67 -3.96 18.25
C VAL A 189 18.21 -3.96 17.88
N HIS A 190 17.73 -2.85 17.33
CA HIS A 190 16.42 -2.80 16.72
C HIS A 190 16.49 -2.21 15.31
N CYS A 191 16.06 -3.00 14.32
CA CYS A 191 15.94 -2.59 12.92
C CYS A 191 14.47 -2.71 12.46
N GLN A 192 14.14 -2.01 11.37
CA GLN A 192 12.89 -2.13 10.63
C GLN A 192 12.91 -3.32 9.66
N GLY A 193 14.09 -3.66 9.12
CA GLY A 193 14.33 -4.74 8.16
C GLY A 193 14.49 -4.29 6.70
N PHE A 194 14.63 -2.98 6.44
CA PHE A 194 14.91 -2.41 5.10
C PHE A 194 16.23 -1.66 5.05
N GLU A 195 16.94 -1.60 6.17
CA GLU A 195 18.24 -0.98 6.28
C GLU A 195 19.28 -1.75 5.46
N THR A 196 20.27 -1.01 4.98
CA THR A 196 21.35 -1.51 4.12
C THR A 196 22.62 -1.82 4.91
N SER A 197 22.74 -1.26 6.11
CA SER A 197 23.76 -1.55 7.12
C SER A 197 23.13 -1.55 8.52
N LEU A 198 23.69 -2.35 9.43
CA LEU A 198 23.32 -2.30 10.84
C LEU A 198 23.62 -0.94 11.48
N ALA A 199 24.50 -0.12 10.91
CA ALA A 199 24.79 1.23 11.40
C ALA A 199 23.55 2.14 11.44
N GLU A 200 22.53 1.86 10.63
CA GLU A 200 21.25 2.60 10.61
C GLU A 200 20.33 2.22 11.78
N CYS A 201 20.55 1.04 12.37
CA CYS A 201 19.70 0.52 13.44
C CYS A 201 20.02 1.16 14.79
N THR A 202 19.06 1.06 15.71
CA THR A 202 19.23 1.60 17.07
C THR A 202 19.95 0.59 17.94
N PHE A 203 21.03 1.03 18.59
CA PHE A 203 21.79 0.24 19.57
C PHE A 203 21.57 0.76 20.98
N THR A 204 21.20 -0.15 21.89
CA THR A 204 21.12 0.12 23.33
C THR A 204 21.97 -0.88 24.10
N LYS A 205 22.58 -0.43 25.19
CA LYS A 205 23.38 -1.30 26.05
C LYS A 205 22.50 -2.00 27.08
N ARG A 206 22.65 -3.31 27.23
CA ARG A 206 21.92 -4.09 28.24
C ARG A 206 22.85 -5.03 28.99
N ARG A 207 22.60 -5.18 30.30
CA ARG A 207 23.27 -6.20 31.11
C ARG A 207 22.50 -7.52 31.09
N THR A 208 23.18 -8.62 30.83
CA THR A 208 22.63 -9.97 30.91
C THR A 208 22.88 -10.56 32.29
N ARG A 209 21.94 -11.39 32.75
CA ARG A 209 22.12 -12.17 34.00
C ARG A 209 22.88 -13.48 33.78
N ASN A 210 23.03 -13.91 32.52
CA ASN A 210 23.64 -15.17 32.11
C ASN A 210 24.72 -14.93 31.04
N ASP A 211 25.83 -15.66 31.13
CA ASP A 211 27.03 -15.48 30.30
C ASP A 211 26.95 -16.11 28.89
N GLN A 212 25.78 -16.61 28.46
CA GLN A 212 25.64 -17.42 27.23
C GLN A 212 24.47 -17.03 26.29
N ASP A 213 23.82 -15.88 26.50
CA ASP A 213 22.65 -15.44 25.71
C ASP A 213 23.06 -14.53 24.52
N PHE A 214 24.02 -14.95 23.70
CA PHE A 214 24.47 -14.20 22.53
C PHE A 214 23.76 -14.63 21.24
N ALA A 215 23.56 -13.68 20.33
CA ALA A 215 22.84 -13.89 19.08
C ALA A 215 23.70 -14.61 18.04
N GLY A 216 23.19 -15.75 17.56
CA GLY A 216 23.74 -16.47 16.42
C GLY A 216 23.05 -16.09 15.11
N VAL A 217 23.77 -16.19 14.01
CA VAL A 217 23.23 -16.02 12.66
C VAL A 217 23.79 -17.08 11.71
N VAL A 218 22.95 -17.53 10.79
CA VAL A 218 23.32 -18.33 9.63
C VAL A 218 22.84 -17.57 8.39
N CYS A 219 23.77 -17.03 7.61
CA CYS A 219 23.48 -16.32 6.38
C CYS A 219 23.15 -17.30 5.24
N TYR A 220 22.24 -16.89 4.38
CA TYR A 220 21.78 -17.73 3.27
C TYR A 220 22.86 -17.83 2.18
N THR A 221 23.16 -19.05 1.73
CA THR A 221 24.10 -19.31 0.62
C THR A 221 23.43 -20.11 -0.50
N HIS A 222 23.93 -20.02 -1.73
CA HIS A 222 23.34 -20.74 -2.89
C HIS A 222 23.34 -22.28 -2.77
N ASN A 223 24.17 -22.83 -1.87
CA ASN A 223 24.23 -24.27 -1.60
C ASN A 223 23.23 -24.72 -0.52
N THR A 224 22.42 -23.80 0.01
CA THR A 224 21.42 -24.12 1.04
C THR A 224 20.29 -24.92 0.37
N ALA A 225 20.19 -26.21 0.69
CA ALA A 225 19.16 -27.07 0.13
C ALA A 225 17.76 -26.50 0.44
N PRO A 226 16.83 -26.47 -0.54
CA PRO A 226 15.47 -26.02 -0.28
C PRO A 226 14.83 -26.92 0.80
N PRO A 227 14.13 -26.35 1.79
CA PRO A 227 13.45 -27.15 2.79
C PRO A 227 12.44 -28.08 2.11
N ALA A 228 12.41 -29.36 2.53
CA ALA A 228 11.60 -30.40 1.91
C ALA A 228 10.10 -30.02 1.83
N ASN A 229 9.46 -30.38 0.70
CA ASN A 229 8.03 -30.34 0.30
C ASN A 229 7.11 -29.15 0.64
N ASP A 230 7.45 -28.19 1.52
CA ASP A 230 6.60 -27.03 1.88
C ASP A 230 7.44 -25.73 1.94
N SER A 231 8.10 -25.39 0.83
CA SER A 231 8.90 -24.17 0.70
C SER A 231 8.20 -23.08 -0.11
N PHE A 232 8.38 -21.84 0.32
CA PHE A 232 8.00 -20.63 -0.40
C PHE A 232 9.26 -20.00 -1.00
N HIS A 233 9.14 -19.52 -2.24
CA HIS A 233 10.24 -18.91 -2.97
C HIS A 233 10.06 -17.39 -3.00
N CYS A 234 10.93 -16.68 -2.28
CA CYS A 234 11.00 -15.22 -2.26
C CYS A 234 11.37 -14.65 -3.64
N VAL A 235 11.11 -13.37 -3.88
CA VAL A 235 11.45 -12.73 -5.17
C VAL A 235 12.96 -12.64 -5.35
N ASN A 236 13.72 -12.37 -4.29
CA ASN A 236 15.19 -12.41 -4.31
C ASN A 236 15.81 -13.79 -4.54
N GLY A 237 15.03 -14.88 -4.55
CA GLY A 237 15.51 -16.25 -4.77
C GLY A 237 15.76 -17.08 -3.51
N LYS A 238 15.52 -16.51 -2.31
CA LYS A 238 15.59 -17.24 -1.04
C LYS A 238 14.41 -18.20 -0.89
N TYR A 239 14.68 -19.40 -0.36
CA TYR A 239 13.63 -20.32 0.06
C TYR A 239 13.39 -20.21 1.57
N ILE A 240 12.12 -20.02 1.95
CA ILE A 240 11.68 -20.04 3.35
C ILE A 240 10.59 -21.10 3.54
N PRO A 241 10.38 -21.62 4.76
CA PRO A 241 9.26 -22.52 5.03
C PRO A 241 7.92 -21.82 4.77
N GLN A 242 6.93 -22.49 4.16
CA GLN A 242 5.60 -21.92 3.91
C GLN A 242 4.86 -21.50 5.20
N LYS A 243 5.31 -21.98 6.36
CA LYS A 243 4.79 -21.50 7.66
C LYS A 243 5.17 -20.06 8.01
N ARG A 244 6.20 -19.54 7.36
CA ARG A 244 6.74 -18.19 7.59
C ARG A 244 6.14 -17.12 6.67
N THR A 245 5.31 -17.50 5.70
CA THR A 245 4.60 -16.52 4.86
C THR A 245 3.40 -15.91 5.57
N CYS A 246 3.12 -14.64 5.32
CA CYS A 246 1.98 -13.89 5.84
C CYS A 246 1.93 -13.88 7.38
N ASN A 247 3.07 -13.80 8.06
CA ASN A 247 3.16 -13.79 9.52
C ASN A 247 3.41 -12.39 10.12
N GLY A 248 3.46 -11.36 9.27
CA GLY A 248 3.80 -9.98 9.59
C GLY A 248 5.29 -9.72 9.79
N ILE A 249 6.17 -10.65 9.42
CA ILE A 249 7.63 -10.54 9.59
C ILE A 249 8.27 -10.66 8.21
N ASN A 250 9.24 -9.79 7.91
CA ASN A 250 9.99 -9.84 6.67
C ASN A 250 11.05 -10.97 6.74
N ASP A 251 10.65 -12.23 6.55
CA ASP A 251 11.60 -13.36 6.50
C ASP A 251 12.43 -13.32 5.21
N CYS A 252 11.84 -12.89 4.07
CA CYS A 252 12.54 -12.83 2.79
C CYS A 252 13.67 -11.78 2.74
N GLY A 253 13.54 -10.67 3.48
CA GLY A 253 14.43 -9.51 3.43
C GLY A 253 13.95 -8.44 2.45
N ASP A 254 13.18 -8.81 1.43
CA ASP A 254 12.61 -7.91 0.42
C ASP A 254 11.08 -7.74 0.54
N LEU A 255 10.47 -8.28 1.59
CA LEU A 255 9.04 -8.28 1.92
C LEU A 255 8.15 -9.20 1.05
N SER A 256 8.73 -10.02 0.16
CA SER A 256 7.98 -10.87 -0.78
C SER A 256 6.92 -11.77 -0.14
N ASP A 257 7.19 -12.25 1.07
CA ASP A 257 6.38 -13.17 1.86
C ASP A 257 5.15 -12.54 2.52
N GLU A 258 5.07 -11.21 2.54
CA GLU A 258 4.06 -10.45 3.29
C GLU A 258 3.14 -9.59 2.39
N LEU A 259 3.36 -9.53 1.07
CA LEU A 259 2.66 -8.62 0.14
C LEU A 259 1.49 -9.23 -0.64
N CYS A 260 1.36 -10.55 -0.62
CA CYS A 260 0.37 -11.30 -1.39
C CYS A 260 -0.50 -12.18 -0.49
N CYS A 261 -1.02 -11.61 0.59
CA CYS A 261 -1.77 -12.35 1.60
C CYS A 261 -3.29 -12.18 1.44
N THR A 262 -4.04 -13.25 1.66
CA THR A 262 -5.51 -13.26 1.78
C THR A 262 -5.98 -13.15 3.23
N GLY A 263 -5.06 -13.40 4.17
CA GLY A 263 -5.17 -13.19 5.60
C GLY A 263 -3.80 -13.41 6.25
N CYS A 264 -3.65 -13.04 7.52
CA CYS A 264 -2.37 -13.19 8.21
C CYS A 264 -2.37 -14.31 9.26
N ARG A 265 -1.18 -14.82 9.56
CA ARG A 265 -0.89 -15.85 10.56
C ARG A 265 -0.49 -15.21 11.88
N GLY A 266 -0.85 -15.86 12.98
CA GLY A 266 -0.47 -15.40 14.32
C GLY A 266 -1.21 -14.12 14.72
N LYS A 267 -0.49 -13.15 15.29
CA LYS A 267 -1.06 -11.90 15.82
C LYS A 267 -0.85 -10.69 14.89
N SER A 268 -0.33 -10.88 13.69
CA SER A 268 -0.09 -9.78 12.73
C SER A 268 -1.39 -9.14 12.22
N PHE A 269 -1.30 -7.89 11.79
CA PHE A 269 -2.42 -7.14 11.26
C PHE A 269 -2.53 -7.30 9.75
N PHE A 270 -3.76 -7.45 9.25
CA PHE A 270 -4.05 -7.64 7.83
C PHE A 270 -4.62 -6.37 7.19
N CYS A 271 -3.89 -5.81 6.23
CA CYS A 271 -4.35 -4.70 5.42
C CYS A 271 -5.32 -5.17 4.32
N LYS A 272 -6.31 -4.33 4.00
CA LYS A 272 -7.16 -4.38 2.81
C LYS A 272 -6.38 -4.31 1.50
N SER A 273 -5.11 -3.94 1.49
CA SER A 273 -4.26 -4.05 0.29
C SER A 273 -3.74 -5.46 0.02
N GLY A 274 -3.84 -6.37 0.99
CA GLY A 274 -3.36 -7.76 0.89
C GLY A 274 -1.97 -7.92 1.48
N VAL A 275 -1.66 -7.07 2.45
CA VAL A 275 -0.36 -6.98 3.10
C VAL A 275 -0.52 -7.35 4.57
N CYS A 276 0.46 -8.07 5.11
CA CYS A 276 0.54 -8.39 6.53
C CYS A 276 1.64 -7.56 7.19
N ILE A 277 1.31 -6.90 8.30
CA ILE A 277 2.25 -6.07 9.06
C ILE A 277 2.35 -6.52 10.52
N PRO A 278 3.46 -6.26 11.22
CA PRO A 278 3.56 -6.52 12.65
C PRO A 278 2.45 -5.81 13.44
N ASN A 279 1.91 -6.45 14.47
CA ASN A 279 0.87 -5.82 15.31
C ASN A 279 1.35 -4.56 16.04
N LYS A 280 2.67 -4.45 16.28
CA LYS A 280 3.30 -3.26 16.88
C LYS A 280 3.20 -2.01 15.99
N TYR A 281 2.83 -2.18 14.72
CA TYR A 281 2.67 -1.08 13.78
C TYR A 281 1.25 -0.52 13.72
N LYS A 282 0.30 -1.18 14.39
CA LYS A 282 -1.03 -0.62 14.55
C LYS A 282 -1.02 0.52 15.57
N CYS A 283 -1.55 1.68 15.19
CA CYS A 283 -1.62 2.89 16.02
C CYS A 283 -0.24 3.39 16.48
N ASN A 284 0.77 3.33 15.60
CA ASN A 284 2.14 3.79 15.89
C ASN A 284 2.43 5.23 15.40
N GLY A 285 1.46 5.88 14.75
CA GLY A 285 1.58 7.21 14.16
C GLY A 285 2.15 7.24 12.73
N GLU A 286 2.53 6.10 12.16
CA GLU A 286 2.94 5.91 10.77
C GLU A 286 1.90 5.10 10.02
N VAL A 287 1.50 5.55 8.84
CA VAL A 287 0.59 4.80 7.99
C VAL A 287 1.39 3.78 7.18
N ASP A 288 1.27 2.50 7.53
CA ASP A 288 1.97 1.38 6.90
C ASP A 288 1.11 0.68 5.84
N CYS A 289 -0.19 0.52 6.08
CA CYS A 289 -1.12 0.04 5.05
C CYS A 289 -1.41 1.16 4.05
N ILE A 290 -1.34 0.89 2.73
CA ILE A 290 -1.70 1.89 1.70
C ILE A 290 -3.17 2.36 1.80
N THR A 291 -4.01 1.60 2.48
CA THR A 291 -5.42 1.85 2.75
C THR A 291 -5.66 2.61 4.07
N GLY A 292 -4.64 2.73 4.92
CA GLY A 292 -4.59 3.58 6.11
C GLY A 292 -5.38 3.13 7.35
N GLU A 293 -5.94 1.94 7.36
CA GLU A 293 -6.79 1.42 8.44
C GLU A 293 -6.05 1.03 9.71
N ASP A 294 -4.73 0.91 9.65
CA ASP A 294 -3.84 0.63 10.78
C ASP A 294 -3.78 1.78 11.79
N GLU A 295 -4.02 3.02 11.32
CA GLU A 295 -3.95 4.25 12.12
C GLU A 295 -5.33 4.88 12.43
N VAL A 296 -6.42 4.14 12.18
CA VAL A 296 -7.80 4.62 12.42
C VAL A 296 -8.42 3.94 13.64
N GLY A 297 -9.21 4.69 14.41
CA GLY A 297 -9.93 4.17 15.57
C GLY A 297 -9.02 3.89 16.76
N CYS A 298 -7.90 4.59 16.85
CA CYS A 298 -6.94 4.51 17.95
C CYS A 298 -7.41 5.31 19.20
N GLU A 299 -8.67 5.13 19.61
CA GLU A 299 -9.16 5.67 20.88
C GLU A 299 -8.67 4.78 22.04
N GLY A 300 -7.69 5.26 22.81
CA GLY A 300 -7.17 4.57 24.00
C GLY A 300 -5.67 4.29 24.03
N ASN A 301 -4.93 4.52 22.94
CA ASN A 301 -3.45 4.41 22.91
C ASN A 301 -2.73 5.77 22.86
N GLY A 302 -3.47 6.88 22.87
CA GLY A 302 -2.95 8.25 22.89
C GLY A 302 -2.30 8.68 24.22
N ASN A 303 -2.34 7.85 25.26
CA ASN A 303 -1.52 7.95 26.46
C ASN A 303 -0.78 6.62 26.68
N SER A 304 0.23 6.36 25.86
CA SER A 304 1.45 5.74 26.39
C SER A 304 2.40 6.84 26.86
N GLU A 305 1.89 7.78 27.67
CA GLU A 305 2.65 8.09 28.88
C GLU A 305 2.76 6.75 29.62
N ILE A 306 3.98 6.23 29.61
CA ILE A 306 4.54 5.27 30.56
C ILE A 306 3.56 4.97 31.71
N LYS A 307 2.66 4.00 31.53
CA LYS A 307 2.05 3.33 32.67
C LYS A 307 3.14 2.42 33.22
N GLY A 308 4.02 3.04 34.00
CA GLY A 308 4.93 2.35 34.89
C GLY A 308 4.10 1.44 35.80
N HIS A 309 4.12 0.14 35.49
CA HIS A 309 4.41 -0.78 36.58
C HIS A 309 5.77 -0.36 37.15
N PRO A 310 5.98 -0.38 38.48
CA PRO A 310 7.28 -0.09 39.07
C PRO A 310 8.24 -1.24 38.78
N GLU A 311 8.59 -1.42 37.52
CA GLU A 311 9.71 -2.23 37.06
C GLU A 311 10.78 -1.22 36.66
N ILE A 312 11.70 -1.00 37.61
CA ILE A 312 13.09 -0.60 37.43
C ILE A 312 13.31 0.25 36.17
N ILE A 313 13.44 1.57 36.36
CA ILE A 313 14.08 2.46 35.41
C ILE A 313 15.54 1.98 35.26
N GLU A 314 15.78 0.97 34.41
CA GLU A 314 17.09 0.77 33.82
C GLU A 314 17.24 1.91 32.81
N GLU A 315 18.07 2.90 33.16
CA GLU A 315 18.55 3.92 32.23
C GLU A 315 19.07 3.22 30.97
N THR A 316 18.21 3.12 29.95
CA THR A 316 18.57 2.45 28.70
C THR A 316 19.46 3.43 27.95
N GLN A 317 20.77 3.26 28.07
CA GLN A 317 21.74 4.12 27.42
C GLN A 317 21.72 3.86 25.91
N PHE A 318 21.15 4.79 25.14
CA PHE A 318 21.22 4.80 23.68
C PHE A 318 22.64 5.11 23.23
N LEU A 319 23.17 4.28 22.32
CA LEU A 319 24.53 4.42 21.80
C LEU A 319 24.57 5.02 20.39
N THR A 320 23.48 4.89 19.63
CA THR A 320 23.33 5.45 18.28
C THR A 320 22.04 6.23 18.16
N ALA A 321 22.01 7.20 17.23
CA ALA A 321 20.78 7.89 16.87
C ALA A 321 19.82 6.93 16.16
N ASN A 322 18.52 7.06 16.44
CA ASN A 322 17.49 6.26 15.79
C ASN A 322 17.17 6.82 14.38
N MET A 323 17.75 6.22 13.34
CA MET A 323 17.53 6.69 11.96
C MET A 323 16.14 6.33 11.41
N ASP A 324 15.42 5.38 12.03
CA ASP A 324 14.01 5.10 11.72
C ASP A 324 13.09 6.27 12.14
N GLU A 325 13.36 6.90 13.28
CA GLU A 325 12.64 8.11 13.71
C GLU A 325 12.90 9.29 12.77
N GLU A 326 14.14 9.49 12.33
CA GLU A 326 14.44 10.53 11.34
C GLU A 326 13.77 10.23 9.99
N ARG A 327 13.72 8.96 9.56
CA ARG A 327 12.95 8.53 8.37
C ARG A 327 11.46 8.88 8.50
N LYS A 328 10.84 8.57 9.64
CA LYS A 328 9.43 8.94 9.95
C LYS A 328 9.23 10.46 9.92
N ARG A 329 10.18 11.21 10.51
CA ARG A 329 10.16 12.66 10.49
C ARG A 329 10.20 13.21 9.06
N ILE A 330 11.06 12.67 8.19
CA ILE A 330 11.15 13.07 6.78
C ILE A 330 9.82 12.79 6.05
N LYS A 331 9.14 11.67 6.33
CA LYS A 331 7.81 11.39 5.76
C LYS A 331 6.79 12.49 6.09
N SER A 332 6.86 13.07 7.29
CA SER A 332 5.92 14.13 7.70
C SER A 332 6.12 15.45 6.95
N PHE A 333 7.32 15.71 6.40
CA PHE A 333 7.61 16.88 5.57
C PHE A 333 7.19 16.72 4.11
N LEU A 334 6.77 15.53 3.67
CA LEU A 334 6.31 15.33 2.30
C LEU A 334 5.00 16.12 2.06
N PRO A 335 4.86 16.79 0.91
CA PRO A 335 3.70 17.60 0.62
C PRO A 335 2.45 16.71 0.53
N LYS A 336 1.49 16.92 1.44
CA LYS A 336 0.17 16.29 1.37
C LYS A 336 -0.69 17.11 0.43
N VAL A 337 -1.06 16.54 -0.72
CA VAL A 337 -1.99 17.19 -1.66
C VAL A 337 -3.38 17.27 -1.02
N SER A 338 -3.99 18.45 -1.04
CA SER A 338 -5.37 18.67 -0.60
C SER A 338 -6.35 18.20 -1.68
N CYS A 339 -6.57 16.88 -1.78
CA CYS A 339 -7.59 16.28 -2.63
C CYS A 339 -8.58 15.47 -1.79
N GLY A 340 -9.79 15.28 -2.30
CA GLY A 340 -10.79 14.36 -1.76
C GLY A 340 -11.40 14.74 -0.40
N VAL A 341 -10.99 15.83 0.24
CA VAL A 341 -11.49 16.25 1.57
C VAL A 341 -12.83 16.99 1.43
N LYS A 342 -13.89 16.45 2.03
CA LYS A 342 -15.17 17.17 2.16
C LYS A 342 -15.09 18.17 3.31
N ASN A 343 -15.48 19.42 3.09
CA ASN A 343 -15.84 20.31 4.20
C ASN A 343 -17.09 19.74 4.87
N SER A 344 -16.91 19.17 6.07
CA SER A 344 -17.91 18.37 6.76
C SER A 344 -19.18 19.16 7.09
N VAL A 345 -20.32 18.78 6.52
CA VAL A 345 -21.63 18.99 7.15
C VAL A 345 -22.26 17.61 7.34
N PRO A 346 -22.23 17.04 8.55
CA PRO A 346 -22.82 15.73 8.81
C PRO A 346 -24.34 15.87 8.85
N ILE A 347 -25.06 15.30 7.88
CA ILE A 347 -26.52 15.28 7.89
C ILE A 347 -27.00 13.83 7.86
N ARG A 348 -27.37 13.32 9.04
CA ARG A 348 -28.07 12.03 9.20
C ARG A 348 -29.34 12.02 8.33
N ARG A 349 -29.54 10.99 7.50
CA ARG A 349 -30.84 10.74 6.84
C ARG A 349 -31.17 9.25 6.71
N LYS A 350 -32.49 8.97 6.82
CA LYS A 350 -33.16 7.66 6.70
C LYS A 350 -33.21 7.17 5.25
N ARG A 351 -33.26 5.84 5.10
CA ARG A 351 -33.19 5.02 3.88
C ARG A 351 -34.43 5.21 2.98
N VAL A 352 -34.25 5.59 1.72
CA VAL A 352 -35.31 5.62 0.67
C VAL A 352 -34.70 5.21 -0.68
N VAL A 353 -35.46 4.45 -1.47
CA VAL A 353 -35.07 3.71 -2.69
C VAL A 353 -35.13 4.61 -3.94
N GLY A 354 -34.20 4.42 -4.89
CA GLY A 354 -34.24 5.04 -6.24
C GLY A 354 -33.53 6.39 -6.38
N GLY A 355 -32.20 6.44 -6.15
CA GLY A 355 -31.32 7.60 -6.42
C GLY A 355 -31.66 8.87 -5.63
N LYS A 356 -30.73 9.37 -4.81
CA LYS A 356 -30.97 10.59 -4.02
C LYS A 356 -30.70 11.84 -4.87
N PRO A 357 -31.56 12.87 -4.84
CA PRO A 357 -31.20 14.17 -5.41
C PRO A 357 -30.00 14.75 -4.65
N ALA A 358 -28.96 15.14 -5.38
CA ALA A 358 -27.78 15.77 -4.81
C ALA A 358 -28.10 17.21 -4.37
N ARG A 359 -27.43 17.66 -3.30
CA ARG A 359 -27.44 19.08 -2.90
C ARG A 359 -26.21 19.81 -3.42
N MET A 360 -26.31 21.13 -3.44
CA MET A 360 -25.19 22.02 -3.75
C MET A 360 -24.01 21.74 -2.82
N GLY A 361 -22.82 21.57 -3.42
CA GLY A 361 -21.59 21.26 -2.69
C GLY A 361 -21.48 19.83 -2.14
N GLU A 362 -22.46 18.94 -2.34
CA GLU A 362 -22.39 17.55 -1.84
C GLU A 362 -21.36 16.69 -2.60
N PHE A 363 -21.19 16.97 -3.90
CA PHE A 363 -20.24 16.35 -4.82
C PHE A 363 -19.44 17.44 -5.56
N PRO A 364 -18.49 18.11 -4.89
CA PRO A 364 -17.82 19.29 -5.43
C PRO A 364 -16.85 18.97 -6.58
N TRP A 365 -16.50 17.69 -6.78
CA TRP A 365 -15.68 17.22 -7.90
C TRP A 365 -16.51 16.87 -9.15
N GLN A 366 -17.84 16.81 -9.07
CA GLN A 366 -18.70 16.42 -10.19
C GLN A 366 -18.70 17.50 -11.27
N VAL A 367 -18.49 17.08 -12.53
CA VAL A 367 -18.45 17.97 -13.68
C VAL A 367 -19.44 17.48 -14.74
N ALA A 368 -20.16 18.41 -15.37
CA ALA A 368 -21.00 18.15 -16.53
C ALA A 368 -20.30 18.62 -17.81
N ILE A 369 -20.17 17.73 -18.79
CA ILE A 369 -19.62 18.06 -20.12
C ILE A 369 -20.79 18.24 -21.07
N LYS A 370 -20.97 19.45 -21.56
CA LYS A 370 -22.03 19.80 -22.51
C LYS A 370 -21.46 19.95 -23.91
N GLU A 371 -22.15 19.34 -24.86
CA GLU A 371 -21.96 19.58 -26.30
C GLU A 371 -23.10 20.49 -26.74
N ASP A 372 -22.76 21.73 -27.12
CA ASP A 372 -23.70 22.81 -27.42
C ASP A 372 -24.63 23.14 -26.24
N LYS A 373 -25.84 22.55 -26.22
CA LYS A 373 -26.88 22.79 -25.19
C LYS A 373 -27.25 21.54 -24.41
N LYS A 374 -26.73 20.37 -24.78
CA LYS A 374 -27.11 19.09 -24.18
C LYS A 374 -25.96 18.55 -23.34
N ILE A 375 -26.28 17.99 -22.17
CA ILE A 375 -25.31 17.21 -21.39
C ILE A 375 -24.97 15.98 -22.22
N LYS A 376 -23.70 15.88 -22.60
CA LYS A 376 -23.18 14.74 -23.36
C LYS A 376 -22.77 13.63 -22.41
N CYS A 377 -21.94 13.98 -21.42
CA CYS A 377 -21.35 13.06 -20.46
C CYS A 377 -21.06 13.74 -19.12
N GLY A 378 -20.85 12.91 -18.10
CA GLY A 378 -20.24 13.34 -16.84
C GLY A 378 -18.72 13.44 -16.96
N GLY A 379 -18.12 14.02 -15.93
CA GLY A 379 -16.69 14.05 -15.72
C GLY A 379 -16.38 14.33 -14.25
N ILE A 380 -15.09 14.31 -13.92
CA ILE A 380 -14.62 14.55 -12.56
C ILE A 380 -13.38 15.41 -12.53
N TYR A 381 -13.40 16.42 -11.67
CA TYR A 381 -12.28 17.33 -11.45
C TYR A 381 -11.22 16.69 -10.55
N ILE A 382 -9.96 16.71 -10.99
CA ILE A 382 -8.83 16.06 -10.30
C ILE A 382 -7.72 17.01 -9.86
N GLY A 383 -7.88 18.32 -10.07
CA GLY A 383 -6.96 19.34 -9.60
C GLY A 383 -6.29 20.15 -10.72
N GLY A 384 -5.76 21.32 -10.36
CA GLY A 384 -5.19 22.26 -11.30
C GLY A 384 -6.21 22.70 -12.37
N CYS A 385 -5.97 22.35 -13.63
CA CYS A 385 -6.85 22.63 -14.76
C CYS A 385 -7.37 21.35 -15.43
N TRP A 386 -7.50 20.23 -14.70
CA TRP A 386 -7.71 18.92 -15.30
C TRP A 386 -9.00 18.23 -14.87
N VAL A 387 -9.68 17.63 -15.84
CA VAL A 387 -10.90 16.82 -15.67
C VAL A 387 -10.71 15.46 -16.33
N ILE A 388 -11.07 14.38 -15.64
CA ILE A 388 -11.15 13.02 -16.20
C ILE A 388 -12.56 12.75 -16.72
N THR A 389 -12.68 12.07 -17.84
CA THR A 389 -13.94 11.50 -18.36
C THR A 389 -13.64 10.24 -19.20
N ALA A 390 -14.68 9.63 -19.78
CA ALA A 390 -14.55 8.49 -20.68
C ALA A 390 -14.13 8.94 -22.09
N ALA A 391 -13.38 8.10 -22.82
CA ALA A 391 -12.93 8.39 -24.17
C ALA A 391 -14.10 8.40 -25.17
N HIS A 392 -15.03 7.44 -25.07
CA HIS A 392 -16.17 7.31 -25.98
C HIS A 392 -17.13 8.51 -25.94
N CYS A 393 -17.03 9.35 -24.91
CA CYS A 393 -17.81 10.58 -24.75
C CYS A 393 -17.33 11.73 -25.64
N LEU A 394 -16.03 11.73 -25.98
CA LEU A 394 -15.36 12.88 -26.57
C LEU A 394 -14.97 12.62 -28.02
N SER A 395 -14.88 13.71 -28.79
CA SER A 395 -14.28 13.72 -30.11
C SER A 395 -13.38 14.94 -30.24
N VAL A 396 -12.11 14.73 -30.60
CA VAL A 396 -11.12 15.80 -30.76
C VAL A 396 -11.56 16.84 -31.79
N SER A 397 -12.30 16.42 -32.83
CA SER A 397 -12.86 17.30 -33.87
C SER A 397 -13.85 18.35 -33.34
N LYS A 398 -14.41 18.14 -32.15
CA LYS A 398 -15.46 18.97 -31.55
C LYS A 398 -14.99 19.77 -30.33
N LEU A 399 -13.68 19.97 -30.18
CA LEU A 399 -13.07 20.66 -29.04
C LEU A 399 -13.82 21.96 -28.64
N TYR A 400 -14.14 22.81 -29.62
CA TYR A 400 -14.78 24.11 -29.39
C TYR A 400 -16.27 24.04 -29.00
N HIS A 401 -16.91 22.87 -29.15
CA HIS A 401 -18.32 22.68 -28.81
C HIS A 401 -18.50 22.22 -27.36
N TYR A 402 -17.41 21.82 -26.69
CA TYR A 402 -17.46 21.35 -25.32
C TYR A 402 -17.39 22.51 -24.31
N GLN A 403 -18.41 22.56 -23.46
CA GLN A 403 -18.46 23.42 -22.29
C GLN A 403 -18.40 22.56 -21.03
N ILE A 404 -17.51 22.91 -20.12
CA ILE A 404 -17.29 22.23 -18.86
C ILE A 404 -17.98 23.02 -17.75
N TRP A 405 -18.98 22.41 -17.12
CA TRP A 405 -19.78 23.02 -16.05
C TRP A 405 -19.47 22.31 -14.74
N ALA A 406 -18.88 23.03 -13.78
CA ALA A 406 -18.67 22.55 -12.42
C ALA A 406 -19.81 23.01 -11.50
N SER A 407 -20.07 22.28 -10.40
CA SER A 407 -21.17 22.58 -9.46
C SER A 407 -22.55 22.69 -10.12
N PHE A 408 -22.73 21.98 -11.25
CA PHE A 408 -24.00 21.95 -11.98
C PHE A 408 -24.97 21.00 -11.27
N LEU A 409 -26.21 21.39 -11.04
CA LEU A 409 -27.21 20.55 -10.37
C LEU A 409 -28.44 20.34 -11.25
N ASP A 410 -29.10 21.43 -11.64
CA ASP A 410 -30.33 21.43 -12.42
C ASP A 410 -30.07 21.91 -13.85
N SER A 411 -30.41 21.06 -14.82
CA SER A 411 -30.30 21.38 -16.24
C SER A 411 -31.40 22.32 -16.77
N LEU A 412 -32.52 22.47 -16.06
CA LEU A 412 -33.66 23.30 -16.47
C LEU A 412 -33.57 24.73 -15.94
N ASN A 413 -33.14 24.88 -14.68
CA ASN A 413 -32.94 26.19 -14.05
C ASN A 413 -31.47 26.34 -13.64
N PRO A 414 -30.56 26.57 -14.61
CA PRO A 414 -29.19 26.90 -14.26
C PRO A 414 -29.20 28.20 -13.43
N GLU A 415 -28.63 28.16 -12.22
CA GLU A 415 -28.43 29.37 -11.44
C GLU A 415 -27.66 30.40 -12.29
N LYS A 416 -28.04 31.68 -12.20
CA LYS A 416 -27.54 32.75 -13.08
C LYS A 416 -26.02 33.00 -12.98
N GLU A 417 -25.30 32.31 -12.11
CA GLU A 417 -23.88 32.50 -11.80
C GLU A 417 -23.01 31.25 -11.97
N ILE A 418 -23.47 30.20 -12.68
CA ILE A 418 -22.60 29.03 -12.91
C ILE A 418 -21.53 29.37 -13.95
N ILE A 419 -20.28 29.45 -13.49
CA ILE A 419 -19.09 29.63 -14.35
C ILE A 419 -18.83 28.34 -15.11
N PHE A 420 -18.75 28.44 -16.44
CA PHE A 420 -18.34 27.33 -17.29
C PHE A 420 -16.96 27.62 -17.90
N HIS A 421 -16.21 26.55 -18.15
CA HIS A 421 -14.89 26.61 -18.78
C HIS A 421 -14.96 25.98 -20.18
N PHE A 422 -14.11 26.47 -21.08
CA PHE A 422 -13.89 25.81 -22.37
C PHE A 422 -12.73 24.81 -22.27
N ALA A 423 -12.77 23.77 -23.10
CA ALA A 423 -11.63 22.87 -23.24
C ALA A 423 -10.48 23.59 -23.97
N ASN A 424 -9.28 23.53 -23.40
CA ASN A 424 -8.03 23.91 -24.07
C ASN A 424 -7.52 22.76 -24.94
N GLN A 425 -7.52 21.55 -24.37
CA GLN A 425 -7.03 20.34 -25.02
C GLN A 425 -7.83 19.12 -24.55
N ILE A 426 -8.02 18.15 -25.45
CA ILE A 426 -8.56 16.83 -25.14
C ILE A 426 -7.47 15.81 -25.45
N ILE A 427 -7.20 14.92 -24.49
CA ILE A 427 -6.23 13.83 -24.61
C ILE A 427 -6.99 12.53 -24.41
N ILE A 428 -7.12 11.74 -25.49
CA ILE A 428 -7.69 10.40 -25.45
C ILE A 428 -6.54 9.41 -25.33
N HIS A 429 -6.70 8.37 -24.51
CA HIS A 429 -5.69 7.34 -24.37
C HIS A 429 -5.34 6.67 -25.71
N GLU A 430 -4.05 6.50 -25.99
CA GLU A 430 -3.51 6.12 -27.30
C GLU A 430 -3.98 4.74 -27.75
N LYS A 431 -4.24 3.85 -26.79
CA LYS A 431 -4.70 2.47 -27.00
C LYS A 431 -6.22 2.29 -26.83
N TYR A 432 -7.00 3.37 -26.86
CA TYR A 432 -8.45 3.27 -26.76
C TYR A 432 -9.04 2.43 -27.91
N ASN A 433 -9.88 1.45 -27.56
CA ASN A 433 -10.57 0.60 -28.53
C ASN A 433 -12.10 0.79 -28.41
N GLY A 434 -12.72 1.37 -29.44
CA GLY A 434 -14.17 1.63 -29.45
C GLY A 434 -15.06 0.39 -29.54
N THR A 435 -14.50 -0.79 -29.88
CA THR A 435 -15.26 -2.05 -29.96
C THR A 435 -15.28 -2.77 -28.61
N THR A 436 -14.11 -2.88 -27.96
CA THR A 436 -13.96 -3.59 -26.68
C THR A 436 -14.10 -2.68 -25.46
N TYR A 437 -14.07 -1.36 -25.66
CA TYR A 437 -14.02 -0.34 -24.60
C TYR A 437 -12.76 -0.44 -23.70
N GLU A 438 -11.71 -1.12 -24.17
CA GLU A 438 -10.41 -1.09 -23.52
C GLU A 438 -9.83 0.32 -23.55
N ASN A 439 -9.20 0.74 -22.45
CA ASN A 439 -8.61 2.07 -22.28
C ASN A 439 -9.57 3.23 -22.55
N ASP A 440 -10.84 3.06 -22.15
CA ASP A 440 -11.88 4.10 -22.26
C ASP A 440 -11.70 5.20 -21.18
N ILE A 441 -10.66 6.01 -21.34
CA ILE A 441 -10.32 7.14 -20.49
C ILE A 441 -9.79 8.32 -21.32
N ALA A 442 -10.15 9.53 -20.90
CA ALA A 442 -9.68 10.76 -21.51
C ALA A 442 -9.50 11.87 -20.47
N LEU A 443 -8.59 12.79 -20.77
CA LEU A 443 -8.33 14.01 -20.02
C LEU A 443 -8.78 15.23 -20.80
N ILE A 444 -9.36 16.18 -20.08
CA ILE A 444 -9.68 17.52 -20.59
C ILE A 444 -8.86 18.53 -19.81
N GLU A 445 -8.03 19.30 -20.51
CA GLU A 445 -7.38 20.47 -19.95
C GLU A 445 -8.32 21.67 -20.11
N LEU A 446 -8.57 22.39 -19.02
CA LEU A 446 -9.43 23.57 -19.00
C LEU A 446 -8.68 24.82 -19.47
N LYS A 447 -9.36 25.65 -20.25
CA LYS A 447 -8.83 26.94 -20.67
C LYS A 447 -8.76 27.90 -19.49
N LYS A 448 -7.57 28.46 -19.25
CA LYS A 448 -7.31 29.45 -18.21
C LYS A 448 -8.01 30.77 -18.53
N HIS A 449 -8.61 31.41 -17.53
CA HIS A 449 -9.14 32.76 -17.68
C HIS A 449 -8.00 33.79 -17.75
N SER A 450 -8.12 34.75 -18.66
CA SER A 450 -7.09 35.76 -18.91
C SER A 450 -6.75 36.51 -17.61
N ASN A 451 -5.47 36.45 -17.20
CA ASN A 451 -4.83 37.00 -15.99
C ASN A 451 -4.67 36.08 -14.76
N ARG A 452 -5.13 34.82 -14.76
CA ARG A 452 -4.81 33.85 -13.68
C ARG A 452 -3.89 32.73 -14.17
N LYS A 453 -2.89 32.37 -13.35
CA LYS A 453 -1.99 31.23 -13.63
C LYS A 453 -2.65 29.87 -13.41
N ASP A 454 -3.64 29.83 -12.52
CA ASP A 454 -4.33 28.62 -12.07
C ASP A 454 -5.82 28.66 -12.47
N CYS A 455 -6.40 27.48 -12.71
CA CYS A 455 -7.84 27.34 -12.89
C CYS A 455 -8.49 27.18 -11.50
N GLU A 456 -9.18 28.20 -11.05
CA GLU A 456 -10.02 28.11 -9.86
C GLU A 456 -11.44 27.77 -10.30
N LEU A 457 -11.85 26.52 -10.07
CA LEU A 457 -13.25 26.15 -10.16
C LEU A 457 -13.93 26.52 -8.83
N PRO A 458 -14.84 27.51 -8.81
CA PRO A 458 -15.50 27.90 -7.57
C PRO A 458 -16.29 26.72 -7.00
N LEU A 459 -16.31 26.61 -5.67
CA LEU A 459 -17.03 25.55 -4.93
C LEU A 459 -16.65 24.11 -5.31
N SER A 460 -15.50 23.92 -5.97
CA SER A 460 -15.03 22.61 -6.43
C SER A 460 -13.80 22.17 -5.65
N VAL A 461 -13.82 20.92 -5.20
CA VAL A 461 -12.68 20.26 -4.53
C VAL A 461 -12.27 19.11 -5.45
N PRO A 462 -10.98 18.97 -5.78
CA PRO A 462 -10.53 17.89 -6.64
C PRO A 462 -10.67 16.54 -5.94
N ALA A 463 -11.08 15.51 -6.65
CA ALA A 463 -11.01 14.15 -6.16
C ALA A 463 -9.59 13.58 -6.34
N CYS A 464 -9.13 12.75 -5.41
CA CYS A 464 -7.80 12.15 -5.50
C CYS A 464 -7.75 11.08 -6.59
N VAL A 465 -6.61 10.95 -7.27
CA VAL A 465 -6.39 9.88 -8.26
C VAL A 465 -5.72 8.69 -7.55
N PRO A 466 -6.29 7.47 -7.63
CA PRO A 466 -5.70 6.30 -6.99
C PRO A 466 -4.40 5.89 -7.69
N TRP A 467 -3.31 5.74 -6.93
CA TRP A 467 -2.01 5.28 -7.46
C TRP A 467 -1.82 3.76 -7.41
N SER A 468 -2.77 3.04 -6.79
CA SER A 468 -2.70 1.58 -6.66
C SER A 468 -4.04 0.90 -6.94
N PRO A 469 -4.03 -0.24 -7.67
CA PRO A 469 -5.21 -1.05 -7.92
C PRO A 469 -5.70 -1.83 -6.69
N TYR A 470 -5.00 -1.74 -5.55
CA TYR A 470 -5.32 -2.42 -4.29
C TYR A 470 -5.83 -1.47 -3.19
N LEU A 471 -6.08 -0.19 -3.51
CA LEU A 471 -6.66 0.77 -2.55
C LEU A 471 -8.10 0.42 -2.15
N PHE A 472 -8.86 -0.18 -3.06
CA PHE A 472 -10.22 -0.64 -2.79
C PHE A 472 -10.38 -2.08 -3.23
N ARG A 473 -11.12 -2.85 -2.45
CA ARG A 473 -11.40 -4.28 -2.67
C ARG A 473 -12.84 -4.51 -3.09
N PRO A 474 -13.15 -5.69 -3.66
CA PRO A 474 -14.53 -6.10 -3.82
C PRO A 474 -15.31 -6.00 -2.51
N ASN A 475 -16.59 -5.65 -2.62
CA ASN A 475 -17.53 -5.34 -1.54
C ASN A 475 -17.32 -4.01 -0.81
N ASP A 476 -16.27 -3.24 -1.12
CA ASP A 476 -16.19 -1.86 -0.66
C ASP A 476 -17.30 -1.02 -1.32
N LYS A 477 -17.81 -0.06 -0.55
CA LYS A 477 -18.92 0.81 -0.95
C LYS A 477 -18.38 2.06 -1.64
N CYS A 478 -18.97 2.39 -2.77
CA CYS A 478 -18.63 3.54 -3.58
C CYS A 478 -19.89 4.30 -3.98
N ILE A 479 -19.72 5.51 -4.49
CA ILE A 479 -20.79 6.41 -4.90
C ILE A 479 -20.67 6.67 -6.38
N VAL A 480 -21.81 6.59 -7.07
CA VAL A 480 -21.95 6.99 -8.47
C VAL A 480 -22.85 8.21 -8.53
N SER A 481 -22.47 9.19 -9.35
CA SER A 481 -23.22 10.43 -9.55
C SER A 481 -23.35 10.79 -11.03
N GLY A 482 -24.54 11.20 -11.45
CA GLY A 482 -24.80 11.54 -12.84
C GLY A 482 -26.21 12.06 -13.15
N TRP A 483 -26.41 12.42 -14.42
CA TRP A 483 -27.66 12.95 -15.00
C TRP A 483 -28.27 12.00 -16.04
N GLY A 484 -27.90 10.73 -15.97
CA GLY A 484 -28.37 9.68 -16.84
C GLY A 484 -29.85 9.38 -16.66
N ARG A 485 -30.33 8.46 -17.47
CA ARG A 485 -31.75 8.13 -17.55
C ARG A 485 -32.14 7.11 -16.49
N GLU A 486 -33.39 7.19 -16.04
CA GLU A 486 -33.98 6.18 -15.16
C GLU A 486 -34.35 4.89 -15.92
N LYS A 487 -34.76 3.85 -15.17
CA LYS A 487 -35.14 2.53 -15.72
C LYS A 487 -36.18 2.61 -16.85
N ASP A 488 -37.06 3.61 -16.81
CA ASP A 488 -38.08 3.88 -17.84
C ASP A 488 -37.60 4.78 -19.00
N ASN A 489 -36.29 4.97 -19.15
CA ASN A 489 -35.66 5.84 -20.15
C ASN A 489 -36.04 7.34 -20.01
N GLN A 490 -36.60 7.73 -18.86
CA GLN A 490 -36.95 9.10 -18.54
C GLN A 490 -35.69 9.95 -18.31
N LYS A 491 -35.68 11.16 -18.86
CA LYS A 491 -34.58 12.11 -18.66
C LYS A 491 -34.64 12.69 -17.26
N VAL A 492 -33.53 12.61 -16.55
CA VAL A 492 -33.36 13.25 -15.25
C VAL A 492 -32.70 14.61 -15.46
N ASN A 493 -33.33 15.66 -14.97
CA ASN A 493 -32.80 17.03 -15.09
C ASN A 493 -31.94 17.45 -13.88
N LEU A 494 -32.11 16.77 -12.74
CA LEU A 494 -31.41 17.05 -11.49
C LEU A 494 -30.32 16.00 -11.26
N LEU A 495 -29.14 16.42 -10.81
CA LEU A 495 -28.06 15.50 -10.44
C LEU A 495 -28.55 14.50 -9.39
N LYS A 496 -28.42 13.21 -9.70
CA LYS A 496 -28.70 12.12 -8.78
C LYS A 496 -27.42 11.40 -8.39
N TRP A 497 -27.48 10.74 -7.24
CA TRP A 497 -26.41 9.86 -6.78
C TRP A 497 -26.96 8.61 -6.12
N GLY A 498 -26.13 7.56 -6.13
CA GLY A 498 -26.44 6.26 -5.54
C GLY A 498 -25.21 5.60 -4.95
N GLU A 499 -25.42 4.76 -3.94
CA GLU A 499 -24.37 3.95 -3.32
C GLU A 499 -24.37 2.57 -3.98
N VAL A 500 -23.20 2.12 -4.43
CA VAL A 500 -22.97 0.83 -5.11
C VAL A 500 -21.82 0.10 -4.45
N SER A 501 -21.77 -1.22 -4.60
CA SER A 501 -20.67 -2.03 -4.10
C SER A 501 -19.79 -2.50 -5.25
N LEU A 502 -18.48 -2.59 -5.02
CA LEU A 502 -17.56 -3.19 -5.99
C LEU A 502 -17.82 -4.70 -6.08
N ILE A 503 -17.91 -5.24 -7.30
CA ILE A 503 -18.25 -6.64 -7.53
C ILE A 503 -16.99 -7.41 -7.91
N ASN A 504 -16.79 -8.56 -7.27
CA ASN A 504 -15.71 -9.48 -7.61
C ASN A 504 -16.10 -10.35 -8.82
N ASN A 505 -15.09 -10.78 -9.59
CA ASN A 505 -15.23 -11.77 -10.65
C ASN A 505 -16.31 -11.41 -11.70
N CYS A 506 -16.19 -10.21 -12.25
CA CYS A 506 -17.14 -9.70 -13.24
C CYS A 506 -17.17 -10.50 -14.55
N SER A 507 -16.12 -11.29 -14.81
CA SER A 507 -16.06 -12.24 -15.93
C SER A 507 -17.21 -13.26 -15.92
N ARG A 508 -17.87 -13.48 -14.77
CA ARG A 508 -19.07 -14.32 -14.68
C ARG A 508 -20.27 -13.71 -15.39
N PHE A 509 -20.41 -12.39 -15.33
CA PHE A 509 -21.51 -11.66 -15.97
C PHE A 509 -21.18 -11.38 -17.44
N TYR A 510 -19.92 -11.10 -17.76
CA TYR A 510 -19.47 -10.73 -19.10
C TYR A 510 -18.29 -11.59 -19.58
N PRO A 511 -18.51 -12.87 -19.92
CA PRO A 511 -17.45 -13.76 -20.38
C PRO A 511 -16.83 -13.25 -21.69
N GLY A 512 -15.50 -13.10 -21.70
CA GLY A 512 -14.74 -12.67 -22.89
C GLY A 512 -14.84 -11.19 -23.26
N ARG A 513 -15.60 -10.37 -22.51
CA ARG A 513 -15.69 -8.91 -22.70
C ARG A 513 -15.12 -8.10 -21.54
N TYR A 514 -14.95 -8.70 -20.37
CA TYR A 514 -14.40 -8.05 -19.18
C TYR A 514 -12.89 -8.27 -19.07
N TYR A 515 -12.16 -7.16 -18.91
CA TYR A 515 -10.71 -7.16 -18.73
C TYR A 515 -10.37 -6.69 -17.31
N GLU A 516 -9.85 -7.59 -16.47
CA GLU A 516 -9.72 -7.35 -15.02
C GLU A 516 -8.69 -6.27 -14.66
N LYS A 517 -7.73 -5.99 -15.53
CA LYS A 517 -6.71 -4.96 -15.29
C LYS A 517 -7.25 -3.57 -15.60
N GLU A 518 -7.97 -3.43 -16.71
CA GLU A 518 -8.46 -2.16 -17.25
C GLU A 518 -9.84 -1.76 -16.73
N MET A 519 -10.66 -2.73 -16.29
CA MET A 519 -12.06 -2.52 -15.94
C MET A 519 -12.37 -2.93 -14.49
N VAL A 520 -13.45 -2.36 -13.95
CA VAL A 520 -14.03 -2.74 -12.66
C VAL A 520 -15.55 -2.69 -12.76
N CYS A 521 -16.23 -3.61 -12.07
CA CYS A 521 -17.69 -3.64 -12.02
C CYS A 521 -18.20 -3.17 -10.67
N ALA A 522 -19.29 -2.41 -10.70
CA ALA A 522 -19.97 -1.95 -9.50
C ALA A 522 -21.47 -1.97 -9.70
N GLY A 523 -22.20 -2.34 -8.63
CA GLY A 523 -23.66 -2.40 -8.64
C GLY A 523 -24.19 -2.72 -7.26
N THR A 524 -25.51 -2.62 -7.09
CA THR A 524 -26.18 -3.12 -5.88
C THR A 524 -26.62 -4.57 -6.08
N GLU A 525 -26.68 -5.35 -5.00
CA GLU A 525 -27.11 -6.76 -5.05
C GLU A 525 -28.52 -6.94 -5.65
N ASP A 526 -29.38 -5.95 -5.49
CA ASP A 526 -30.75 -5.91 -6.01
C ASP A 526 -30.86 -5.23 -7.39
N GLY A 527 -29.76 -4.70 -7.95
CA GLY A 527 -29.77 -3.92 -9.19
C GLY A 527 -30.66 -2.68 -9.13
N SER A 528 -31.01 -2.19 -7.94
CA SER A 528 -31.85 -0.99 -7.80
C SER A 528 -31.14 0.29 -8.26
N ILE A 529 -29.81 0.34 -8.12
CA ILE A 529 -28.97 1.49 -8.47
C ILE A 529 -27.90 1.01 -9.45
N ASP A 530 -27.86 1.64 -10.63
CA ASP A 530 -26.91 1.36 -11.68
C ASP A 530 -26.66 2.60 -12.54
N ALA A 531 -25.49 2.71 -13.16
CA ALA A 531 -25.17 3.78 -14.09
C ALA A 531 -25.83 3.47 -15.45
N CYS A 532 -26.57 4.43 -16.01
CA CYS A 532 -27.32 4.20 -17.24
C CYS A 532 -26.88 5.10 -18.39
N LYS A 533 -27.54 4.96 -19.55
CA LYS A 533 -27.34 5.82 -20.72
C LYS A 533 -27.46 7.29 -20.31
N GLY A 534 -26.39 8.05 -20.54
CA GLY A 534 -26.28 9.46 -20.15
C GLY A 534 -25.48 9.72 -18.87
N ASP A 535 -25.15 8.67 -18.10
CA ASP A 535 -24.16 8.74 -17.01
C ASP A 535 -22.73 8.47 -17.50
N SER A 536 -22.54 8.14 -18.78
CA SER A 536 -21.23 7.93 -19.41
C SER A 536 -20.24 9.02 -19.04
N GLY A 537 -19.01 8.62 -18.68
CA GLY A 537 -17.97 9.53 -18.19
C GLY A 537 -18.16 10.06 -16.77
N GLY A 538 -19.32 9.79 -16.14
CA GLY A 538 -19.56 10.08 -14.73
C GLY A 538 -18.61 9.28 -13.82
N PRO A 539 -18.29 9.80 -12.63
CA PRO A 539 -17.32 9.15 -11.77
C PRO A 539 -17.95 8.09 -10.86
N LEU A 540 -17.18 7.04 -10.64
CA LEU A 540 -17.31 6.11 -9.52
C LEU A 540 -16.30 6.52 -8.45
N VAL A 541 -16.81 7.07 -7.34
CA VAL A 541 -15.99 7.61 -6.25
C VAL A 541 -16.05 6.70 -5.04
N CYS A 542 -14.90 6.25 -4.56
CA CYS A 542 -14.80 5.46 -3.34
C CYS A 542 -14.14 6.31 -2.24
N MET A 543 -14.57 6.14 -0.99
CA MET A 543 -14.02 6.87 0.15
C MET A 543 -13.13 5.96 0.96
N ASP A 544 -11.95 6.44 1.31
CA ASP A 544 -11.05 5.71 2.22
C ASP A 544 -11.52 5.83 3.68
N VAL A 545 -10.75 5.22 4.59
CA VAL A 545 -11.01 5.25 6.03
C VAL A 545 -10.91 6.65 6.66
N ASN A 546 -10.23 7.58 5.99
CA ASN A 546 -10.05 8.97 6.41
C ASN A 546 -11.09 9.92 5.76
N ASN A 547 -12.11 9.38 5.08
CA ASN A 547 -13.11 10.11 4.31
C ASN A 547 -12.54 10.91 3.12
N VAL A 548 -11.39 10.51 2.59
CA VAL A 548 -10.81 11.06 1.37
C VAL A 548 -11.47 10.38 0.16
N ALA A 549 -12.02 11.20 -0.73
CA ALA A 549 -12.67 10.74 -1.96
C ALA A 549 -11.65 10.48 -3.09
N TYR A 550 -11.64 9.25 -3.60
CA TYR A 550 -10.83 8.81 -4.73
C TYR A 550 -11.68 8.49 -5.96
N VAL A 551 -11.20 8.90 -7.14
CA VAL A 551 -11.80 8.52 -8.43
C VAL A 551 -11.42 7.09 -8.76
N TRP A 552 -12.25 6.12 -8.39
CA TRP A 552 -11.93 4.71 -8.63
C TRP A 552 -12.21 4.28 -10.06
N GLY A 553 -13.26 4.84 -10.66
CA GLY A 553 -13.62 4.54 -12.03
C GLY A 553 -14.34 5.67 -12.75
N VAL A 554 -14.43 5.53 -14.07
CA VAL A 554 -15.34 6.32 -14.91
C VAL A 554 -16.33 5.38 -15.60
N VAL A 555 -17.60 5.78 -15.65
CA VAL A 555 -18.66 4.99 -16.29
C VAL A 555 -18.29 4.80 -17.77
N SER A 556 -18.10 3.54 -18.17
CA SER A 556 -17.68 3.16 -19.52
C SER A 556 -18.86 2.56 -20.31
N TRP A 557 -19.35 1.39 -19.91
CA TRP A 557 -20.43 0.70 -20.61
C TRP A 557 -21.28 -0.17 -19.68
N GLY A 558 -22.45 -0.56 -20.17
CA GLY A 558 -23.38 -1.48 -19.50
C GLY A 558 -24.49 -1.89 -20.49
N GLU A 559 -25.02 -3.10 -20.33
CA GLU A 559 -26.03 -3.64 -21.26
C GLU A 559 -27.46 -3.30 -20.83
N ASN A 560 -27.82 -3.67 -19.59
CA ASN A 560 -29.18 -3.50 -19.07
C ASN A 560 -29.17 -2.72 -17.76
N CYS A 561 -29.46 -1.42 -17.84
CA CYS A 561 -29.48 -0.55 -16.67
C CYS A 561 -30.44 -1.08 -15.59
N GLY A 562 -29.91 -1.25 -14.37
CA GLY A 562 -30.74 -1.55 -13.20
C GLY A 562 -31.30 -2.97 -13.17
N SER A 563 -30.58 -3.92 -13.79
CA SER A 563 -30.80 -5.35 -13.63
C SER A 563 -29.69 -5.95 -12.76
N PRO A 564 -29.99 -6.70 -11.68
CA PRO A 564 -28.96 -7.27 -10.80
C PRO A 564 -28.01 -8.24 -11.51
N GLU A 565 -28.41 -8.80 -12.65
CA GLU A 565 -27.60 -9.70 -13.49
C GLU A 565 -26.57 -8.98 -14.37
N TYR A 566 -26.66 -7.66 -14.53
CA TYR A 566 -25.82 -6.87 -15.44
C TYR A 566 -25.25 -5.65 -14.73
N PRO A 567 -24.15 -5.81 -13.95
CA PRO A 567 -23.54 -4.68 -13.28
C PRO A 567 -22.92 -3.71 -14.28
N GLY A 568 -22.94 -2.41 -13.96
CA GLY A 568 -22.24 -1.38 -14.73
C GLY A 568 -20.74 -1.62 -14.74
N VAL A 569 -20.12 -1.40 -15.91
CA VAL A 569 -18.67 -1.55 -16.12
C VAL A 569 -18.02 -0.17 -16.21
N TYR A 570 -16.96 -0.01 -15.43
CA TYR A 570 -16.22 1.23 -15.29
C TYR A 570 -14.77 1.00 -15.70
N THR A 571 -14.16 2.00 -16.32
CA THR A 571 -12.70 1.99 -16.54
C THR A 571 -12.02 2.16 -15.19
N LYS A 572 -11.11 1.25 -14.81
CA LYS A 572 -10.38 1.29 -13.53
C LYS A 572 -9.29 2.36 -13.58
N VAL A 573 -9.58 3.53 -13.01
CA VAL A 573 -8.69 4.71 -13.09
C VAL A 573 -7.32 4.44 -12.47
N ALA A 574 -7.24 3.60 -11.43
CA ALA A 574 -5.98 3.22 -10.79
C ALA A 574 -4.95 2.57 -11.74
N ASN A 575 -5.40 1.93 -12.81
CA ASN A 575 -4.52 1.34 -13.82
C ASN A 575 -3.86 2.40 -14.73
N TYR A 576 -4.44 3.59 -14.79
CA TYR A 576 -3.98 4.69 -15.64
C TYR A 576 -3.30 5.79 -14.84
N PHE A 577 -2.91 5.54 -13.58
CA PHE A 577 -2.27 6.54 -12.73
C PHE A 577 -1.04 7.14 -13.41
N ASP A 578 -0.12 6.31 -13.90
CA ASP A 578 1.10 6.80 -14.54
C ASP A 578 0.82 7.63 -15.81
N TRP A 579 -0.13 7.19 -16.63
CA TRP A 579 -0.60 7.92 -17.82
C TRP A 579 -1.20 9.29 -17.46
N ILE A 580 -2.09 9.34 -16.46
CA ILE A 580 -2.64 10.61 -15.96
C ILE A 580 -1.49 11.50 -15.44
N SER A 581 -0.57 10.89 -14.70
CA SER A 581 0.54 11.59 -14.05
C SER A 581 1.54 12.20 -15.04
N LEU A 582 1.72 11.57 -16.21
CA LEU A 582 2.57 12.04 -17.30
C LEU A 582 2.06 13.36 -17.90
N HIS A 583 0.74 13.50 -18.04
CA HIS A 583 0.12 14.69 -18.62
C HIS A 583 -0.16 15.78 -17.58
N VAL A 584 -0.61 15.41 -16.39
CA VAL A 584 -1.08 16.35 -15.36
C VAL A 584 0.05 16.80 -14.42
N GLY A 585 1.03 15.93 -14.18
CA GLY A 585 2.03 16.11 -13.12
C GLY A 585 1.58 15.51 -11.78
N ARG A 586 2.49 14.78 -11.13
CA ARG A 586 2.21 13.95 -9.94
C ARG A 586 1.81 14.73 -8.71
N SER A 587 2.44 15.88 -8.51
CA SER A 587 2.24 16.75 -7.36
C SER A 587 0.84 17.34 -7.28
N LEU A 588 0.04 17.24 -8.33
CA LEU A 588 -1.34 17.73 -8.36
C LEU A 588 -2.38 16.66 -8.03
N ILE A 589 -2.06 15.37 -8.22
CA ILE A 589 -3.08 14.31 -8.29
C ILE A 589 -2.96 13.24 -7.21
N SER A 590 -1.83 13.14 -6.50
CA SER A 590 -1.59 12.11 -5.49
C SER A 590 -1.19 12.68 -4.14
N GLN A 591 -1.81 12.17 -3.07
CA GLN A 591 -1.47 12.49 -1.69
C GLN A 591 -0.17 11.80 -1.22
N HIS A 592 0.14 10.63 -1.79
CA HIS A 592 1.26 9.79 -1.39
C HIS A 592 2.16 9.44 -2.58
N ASN A 593 3.39 8.96 -2.30
CA ASN A 593 4.35 8.48 -3.30
C ASN A 593 4.78 9.51 -4.39
N VAL A 594 4.73 10.81 -4.06
CA VAL A 594 5.11 11.93 -4.93
C VAL A 594 6.62 12.08 -5.09
#